data_AF-A0A353V3W9-F1
#
_entry.id   AF-A0A353V3W9-F1
#
_cell.length_a   1.000
_cell.length_b   1.000
_cell.length_c   1.000
_cell.angle_alpha   90.00
_cell.angle_beta   90.00
_cell.angle_gamma   90.00
#
_symmetry.space_group_name_H-M   'P 1'
#
loop_
_entity.id
_entity.type
_entity.pdbx_description
1 polymer ?
#
loop_
_entity_poly.entity_id
_entity_poly.type
_entity_poly.pdbx_seq_one_letter_code
_entity_poly.pdbx_strand_id
1 'polypeptide(L)'
;MKGRDLRAARLGKRWSQVRAAARLGVSQPYLAMLERGQRPLTPKLALRVAQLYDLAPMAVPRSRREFPARVDAATLAKDLAGLGYPGLAYLRARAWRPKNPGEVLLTALAQDDLEPRLVEALPWLVLQYWTLDWSWVVREAKVRDLQNRLGFVVSLARSLADRADDKQKARALSDLEGQLERSRLAREDTLCRASLPEAERRWLAEHRSDVARHWNLLTDWTADALRYAA
;
A
#
# COMPACT_ATOMS: atom_id res chain seq x y z
N MET A 1 6.17 -1.55 14.59
CA MET A 1 5.40 -2.03 15.75
C MET A 1 6.15 -1.72 17.03
N LYS A 2 5.54 -0.97 17.95
CA LYS A 2 6.10 -0.66 19.28
C LYS A 2 5.72 -1.77 20.28
N GLY A 3 6.48 -1.93 21.37
CA GLY A 3 6.21 -2.97 22.38
C GLY A 3 4.80 -2.89 22.99
N ARG A 4 4.26 -1.68 23.12
CA ARG A 4 2.87 -1.45 23.56
C ARG A 4 1.82 -2.03 22.61
N ASP A 5 2.06 -1.98 21.30
CA ASP A 5 1.14 -2.51 20.29
C ASP A 5 1.11 -4.04 20.36
N LEU A 6 2.26 -4.67 20.65
CA LEU A 6 2.40 -6.11 20.86
C LEU A 6 1.58 -6.58 22.08
N ARG A 7 1.65 -5.85 23.19
CA ARG A 7 0.86 -6.15 24.40
C ARG A 7 -0.63 -6.01 24.14
N ALA A 8 -1.06 -4.92 23.51
CA ALA A 8 -2.46 -4.68 23.17
C ALA A 8 -3.02 -5.80 22.27
N ALA A 9 -2.27 -6.22 21.26
CA ALA A 9 -2.64 -7.29 20.35
C ALA A 9 -2.83 -8.64 21.07
N ARG A 10 -1.90 -8.99 21.96
CA ARG A 10 -2.01 -10.20 22.79
C ARG A 10 -3.26 -10.16 23.67
N LEU A 11 -3.54 -9.02 24.29
CA LEU A 11 -4.72 -8.85 25.14
C LEU A 11 -6.03 -8.91 24.34
N GLY A 12 -6.05 -8.37 23.13
CA GLY A 12 -7.20 -8.49 22.20
C GLY A 12 -7.54 -9.95 21.85
N LYS A 13 -6.51 -10.81 21.75
CA LYS A 13 -6.69 -12.27 21.58
C LYS A 13 -7.02 -13.03 22.87
N ARG A 14 -7.08 -12.34 24.03
CA ARG A 14 -7.26 -12.93 25.37
C ARG A 14 -6.19 -13.99 25.70
N TRP A 15 -4.95 -13.79 25.25
CA TRP A 15 -3.86 -14.74 25.51
C TRP A 15 -3.02 -14.33 26.72
N SER A 16 -2.67 -15.31 27.55
CA SER A 16 -1.63 -15.17 28.56
C SER A 16 -0.26 -14.99 27.92
N GLN A 17 0.67 -14.37 28.64
CA GLN A 17 2.02 -14.16 28.14
C GLN A 17 2.76 -15.49 27.90
N VAL A 18 2.50 -16.50 28.71
CA VAL A 18 3.04 -17.86 28.54
C VAL A 18 2.52 -18.49 27.24
N ARG A 19 1.19 -18.45 27.01
CA ARG A 19 0.57 -18.99 25.79
C ARG A 19 1.08 -18.27 24.54
N ALA A 20 1.19 -16.95 24.60
CA ALA A 20 1.71 -16.13 23.52
C ALA A 20 3.18 -16.45 23.20
N ALA A 21 4.03 -16.58 24.23
CA ALA A 21 5.44 -16.89 24.06
C ALA A 21 5.64 -18.26 23.39
N ALA A 22 4.88 -19.28 23.84
CA ALA A 22 4.90 -20.61 23.23
C ALA A 22 4.47 -20.58 21.75
N ARG A 23 3.39 -19.86 21.40
CA ARG A 23 2.93 -19.72 20.01
C ARG A 23 3.91 -18.94 19.12
N LEU A 24 4.64 -17.98 19.68
CA LEU A 24 5.66 -17.20 18.98
C LEU A 24 7.00 -17.95 18.84
N GLY A 25 7.19 -19.02 19.62
CA GLY A 25 8.45 -19.76 19.70
C GLY A 25 9.55 -18.97 20.41
N VAL A 26 9.18 -18.22 21.47
CA VAL A 26 10.11 -17.44 22.30
C VAL A 26 9.87 -17.73 23.79
N SER A 27 10.80 -17.36 24.67
CA SER A 27 10.60 -17.49 26.12
C SER A 27 9.65 -16.41 26.66
N GLN A 28 8.91 -16.73 27.73
CA GLN A 28 8.00 -15.77 28.38
C GLN A 28 8.73 -14.51 28.89
N PRO A 29 9.93 -14.60 29.50
CA PRO A 29 10.69 -13.41 29.90
C PRO A 29 11.10 -12.55 28.70
N TYR A 30 11.50 -13.18 27.59
CA TYR A 30 11.83 -12.45 26.37
C TYR A 30 10.63 -11.71 25.81
N LEU A 31 9.44 -12.34 25.78
CA LEU A 31 8.21 -11.65 25.40
C LEU A 31 7.90 -10.45 26.33
N ALA A 32 8.19 -10.56 27.64
CA ALA A 32 8.03 -9.46 28.59
C ALA A 32 8.89 -8.25 28.21
N MET A 33 10.15 -8.51 27.86
CA MET A 33 11.09 -7.46 27.44
C MET A 33 10.64 -6.79 26.14
N LEU A 34 10.11 -7.57 25.18
CA LEU A 34 9.58 -7.03 23.93
C LEU A 34 8.34 -6.14 24.18
N GLU A 35 7.39 -6.59 25.01
CA GLU A 35 6.19 -5.81 25.34
C GLU A 35 6.51 -4.52 26.10
N ARG A 36 7.56 -4.53 26.93
CA ARG A 36 8.06 -3.34 27.64
C ARG A 36 8.94 -2.43 26.79
N GLY A 37 9.25 -2.81 25.55
CA GLY A 37 10.15 -2.06 24.67
C GLY A 37 11.63 -2.11 25.08
N GLN A 38 12.01 -3.00 26.00
CA GLN A 38 13.40 -3.20 26.44
C GLN A 38 14.23 -3.95 25.40
N ARG A 39 13.59 -4.66 24.47
CA ARG A 39 14.23 -5.27 23.30
C ARG A 39 13.45 -4.90 22.04
N PRO A 40 14.13 -4.61 20.92
CA PRO A 40 13.46 -4.39 19.65
C PRO A 40 12.92 -5.72 19.09
N LEU A 41 11.75 -5.68 18.46
CA LEU A 41 11.25 -6.81 17.68
C LEU A 41 12.08 -6.98 16.42
N THR A 42 12.59 -8.20 16.20
CA THR A 42 13.22 -8.55 14.92
C THR A 42 12.15 -8.59 13.81
N PRO A 43 12.51 -8.31 12.53
CA PRO A 43 11.54 -8.35 11.43
C PRO A 43 10.81 -9.69 11.32
N LYS A 44 11.54 -10.80 11.48
CA LYS A 44 10.99 -12.16 11.44
C LYS A 44 9.97 -12.40 12.56
N LEU A 45 10.25 -11.92 13.77
CA LEU A 45 9.34 -12.08 14.90
C LEU A 45 8.11 -11.20 14.75
N ALA A 46 8.27 -9.96 14.30
CA ALA A 46 7.13 -9.07 14.08
C ALA A 46 6.19 -9.55 12.96
N LEU A 47 6.70 -10.22 11.92
CA LEU A 47 5.86 -10.90 10.93
C LEU A 47 5.04 -12.04 11.57
N ARG A 48 5.68 -12.88 12.40
CA ARG A 48 4.97 -13.94 13.14
C ARG A 48 3.91 -13.38 14.08
N VAL A 49 4.20 -12.27 14.76
CA VAL A 49 3.25 -11.56 15.61
C VAL A 49 2.06 -11.09 14.76
N ALA A 50 2.31 -10.43 13.63
CA ALA A 50 1.24 -9.94 12.77
C ALA A 50 0.32 -11.06 12.28
N GLN A 51 0.89 -12.22 11.94
CA GLN A 51 0.15 -13.42 11.57
C GLN A 51 -0.64 -14.03 12.74
N LEU A 52 -0.03 -14.18 13.91
CA LEU A 52 -0.65 -14.87 15.05
C LEU A 52 -1.71 -14.03 15.76
N TYR A 53 -1.55 -12.72 15.74
CA TYR A 53 -2.47 -11.79 16.39
C TYR A 53 -3.47 -11.16 15.42
N ASP A 54 -3.45 -11.53 14.15
CA ASP A 54 -4.28 -10.91 13.09
C ASP A 54 -4.18 -9.38 13.13
N LEU A 55 -2.95 -8.86 13.25
CA LEU A 55 -2.73 -7.43 13.33
C LEU A 55 -3.08 -6.74 12.02
N ALA A 56 -3.52 -5.49 12.13
CA ALA A 56 -3.72 -4.62 10.98
C ALA A 56 -2.46 -4.63 10.08
N PRO A 57 -2.57 -4.75 8.75
CA PRO A 57 -1.42 -4.81 7.83
C PRO A 57 -0.41 -3.67 8.00
N MET A 58 -0.86 -2.50 8.47
CA MET A 58 0.01 -1.35 8.78
C MET A 58 0.99 -1.59 9.94
N ALA A 59 0.71 -2.57 10.82
CA ALA A 59 1.58 -2.95 11.93
C ALA A 59 2.76 -3.83 11.48
N VAL A 60 2.68 -4.42 10.27
CA VAL A 60 3.75 -5.23 9.69
C VAL A 60 4.98 -4.34 9.47
N PRO A 61 6.16 -4.73 10.01
CA PRO A 61 7.38 -3.98 9.78
C PRO A 61 7.71 -3.97 8.29
N ARG A 62 8.27 -2.83 7.89
CA ARG A 62 8.84 -2.68 6.56
C ARG A 62 10.03 -3.61 6.39
N SER A 63 10.09 -4.25 5.24
CA SER A 63 11.24 -4.95 4.70
C SER A 63 12.43 -3.99 4.67
N ARG A 64 13.56 -4.41 5.24
CA ARG A 64 14.86 -3.69 5.10
C ARG A 64 15.54 -3.96 3.76
N ARG A 65 14.93 -4.78 2.92
CA ARG A 65 15.43 -5.15 1.59
C ARG A 65 14.98 -4.11 0.58
N GLU A 66 15.78 -3.92 -0.45
CA GLU A 66 15.36 -3.17 -1.62
C GLU A 66 14.08 -3.77 -2.21
N PHE A 67 13.23 -2.90 -2.74
CA PHE A 67 12.04 -3.34 -3.45
C PHE A 67 12.46 -4.18 -4.65
N PRO A 68 11.81 -5.34 -4.88
CA PRO A 68 12.10 -6.16 -6.04
C PRO A 68 11.89 -5.34 -7.32
N ALA A 69 12.89 -5.34 -8.20
CA ALA A 69 12.84 -4.57 -9.46
C ALA A 69 11.67 -5.02 -10.36
N ARG A 70 11.36 -6.32 -10.36
CA ARG A 70 10.20 -6.89 -11.06
C ARG A 70 9.51 -7.90 -10.17
N VAL A 71 8.18 -7.86 -10.18
CA VAL A 71 7.33 -8.81 -9.47
C VAL A 71 6.31 -9.38 -10.42
N ASP A 72 6.11 -10.68 -10.34
CA ASP A 72 5.06 -11.38 -11.06
C ASP A 72 3.66 -10.84 -10.68
N ALA A 73 2.81 -10.60 -11.69
CA ALA A 73 1.46 -10.09 -11.53
C ALA A 73 0.63 -10.94 -10.56
N ALA A 74 0.79 -12.27 -10.60
CA ALA A 74 0.06 -13.16 -9.69
C ALA A 74 0.50 -13.00 -8.23
N THR A 75 1.74 -12.58 -7.98
CA THR A 75 2.23 -12.27 -6.63
C THR A 75 1.60 -10.98 -6.11
N LEU A 76 1.59 -9.91 -6.91
CA LEU A 76 0.92 -8.65 -6.55
C LEU A 76 -0.58 -8.85 -6.35
N ALA A 77 -1.23 -9.66 -7.19
CA ALA A 77 -2.64 -9.99 -7.07
C ALA A 77 -2.96 -10.68 -5.72
N LYS A 78 -2.12 -11.65 -5.30
CA LYS A 78 -2.26 -12.31 -3.99
C LYS A 78 -2.03 -11.35 -2.83
N ASP A 79 -1.11 -10.40 -2.97
CA ASP A 79 -0.87 -9.40 -1.94
C ASP A 79 -2.04 -8.43 -1.79
N LEU A 80 -2.60 -7.93 -2.89
CA LEU A 80 -3.81 -7.09 -2.88
C LEU A 80 -5.03 -7.85 -2.34
N ALA A 81 -5.21 -9.11 -2.73
CA ALA A 81 -6.26 -9.98 -2.18
C ALA A 81 -6.08 -10.23 -0.67
N GLY A 82 -4.85 -10.45 -0.23
CA GLY A 82 -4.50 -10.60 1.19
C GLY A 82 -4.74 -9.34 2.01
N LEU A 83 -4.55 -8.17 1.39
CA LEU A 83 -4.88 -6.86 1.95
C LEU A 83 -6.38 -6.56 1.96
N GLY A 84 -7.19 -7.37 1.29
CA GLY A 84 -8.65 -7.31 1.31
C GLY A 84 -9.31 -6.65 0.10
N TYR A 85 -8.60 -6.48 -1.02
CA TYR A 85 -9.19 -5.88 -2.22
C TYR A 85 -10.37 -6.72 -2.74
N PRO A 86 -11.59 -6.16 -2.87
CA PRO A 86 -12.78 -6.93 -3.25
C PRO A 86 -12.67 -7.58 -4.62
N GLY A 87 -12.09 -6.87 -5.60
CA GLY A 87 -11.97 -7.35 -6.99
C GLY A 87 -11.07 -8.58 -7.16
N LEU A 88 -10.29 -8.95 -6.13
CA LEU A 88 -9.41 -10.12 -6.12
C LEU A 88 -9.70 -11.06 -4.93
N ALA A 89 -10.87 -10.95 -4.29
CA ALA A 89 -11.19 -11.74 -3.09
C ALA A 89 -11.05 -13.27 -3.31
N TYR A 90 -11.29 -13.74 -4.54
CA TYR A 90 -11.14 -15.14 -4.94
C TYR A 90 -9.68 -15.65 -4.89
N LEU A 91 -8.68 -14.76 -4.88
CA LEU A 91 -7.25 -15.10 -4.76
C LEU A 91 -6.75 -15.08 -3.31
N ARG A 92 -7.63 -14.81 -2.33
CA ARG A 92 -7.22 -14.67 -0.94
C ARG A 92 -6.75 -16.03 -0.39
N ALA A 93 -5.44 -16.18 -0.27
CA ALA A 93 -4.83 -17.39 0.28
C ALA A 93 -5.06 -17.50 1.80
N ARG A 94 -5.45 -18.70 2.27
CA ARG A 94 -5.65 -18.98 3.70
C ARG A 94 -4.38 -18.78 4.55
N ALA A 95 -3.21 -18.90 3.95
CA ALA A 95 -1.90 -18.73 4.59
C ALA A 95 -1.10 -17.55 4.00
N TRP A 96 -1.78 -16.45 3.65
CA TRP A 96 -1.10 -15.24 3.18
C TRP A 96 -0.15 -14.68 4.25
N ARG A 97 1.00 -14.16 3.80
CA ARG A 97 1.96 -13.50 4.67
C ARG A 97 1.68 -12.00 4.66
N PRO A 98 1.27 -11.40 5.80
CA PRO A 98 0.99 -9.98 5.86
C PRO A 98 2.16 -9.14 5.35
N LYS A 99 1.88 -8.22 4.43
CA LYS A 99 2.82 -7.22 3.92
C LYS A 99 2.35 -5.83 4.28
N ASN A 100 3.30 -4.91 4.40
CA ASN A 100 2.97 -3.51 4.63
C ASN A 100 2.26 -2.94 3.38
N PRO A 101 1.07 -2.32 3.51
CA PRO A 101 0.32 -1.80 2.35
C PRO A 101 1.13 -0.80 1.52
N GLY A 102 1.92 0.06 2.18
CA GLY A 102 2.78 1.01 1.48
C GLY A 102 3.89 0.33 0.67
N GLU A 103 4.35 -0.85 1.09
CA GLU A 103 5.30 -1.64 0.29
C GLU A 103 4.66 -2.23 -0.96
N VAL A 104 3.43 -2.76 -0.81
CA VAL A 104 2.68 -3.31 -1.94
C VAL A 104 2.37 -2.20 -2.95
N LEU A 105 1.96 -1.01 -2.47
CA LEU A 105 1.74 0.16 -3.30
C LEU A 105 3.00 0.56 -4.09
N LEU A 106 4.13 0.76 -3.41
CA LEU A 106 5.39 1.14 -4.05
C LEU A 106 5.90 0.08 -5.03
N THR A 107 5.75 -1.21 -4.67
CA THR A 107 6.13 -2.32 -5.55
C THR A 107 5.30 -2.31 -6.82
N ALA A 108 3.98 -2.11 -6.71
CA ALA A 108 3.09 -2.05 -7.87
C ALA A 108 3.40 -0.84 -8.76
N LEU A 109 3.56 0.36 -8.18
CA LEU A 109 3.88 1.58 -8.91
C LEU A 109 5.24 1.52 -9.63
N ALA A 110 6.18 0.74 -9.10
CA ALA A 110 7.49 0.52 -9.70
C ALA A 110 7.48 -0.42 -10.93
N GLN A 111 6.38 -1.12 -11.21
CA GLN A 111 6.32 -2.00 -12.38
C GLN A 111 6.16 -1.18 -13.67
N ASP A 112 6.89 -1.57 -14.71
CA ASP A 112 6.80 -0.94 -16.03
C ASP A 112 5.42 -1.18 -16.66
N ASP A 113 4.93 -2.42 -16.57
CA ASP A 113 3.65 -2.87 -17.09
C ASP A 113 2.88 -3.62 -16.00
N LEU A 114 1.64 -3.19 -15.75
CA LEU A 114 0.78 -3.77 -14.74
C LEU A 114 -0.60 -4.04 -15.35
N GLU A 115 -1.18 -5.20 -15.01
CA GLU A 115 -2.52 -5.56 -15.48
C GLU A 115 -3.57 -4.53 -15.03
N PRO A 116 -4.55 -4.17 -15.88
CA PRO A 116 -5.56 -3.15 -15.56
C PRO A 116 -6.26 -3.36 -14.21
N ARG A 117 -6.56 -4.62 -13.85
CA ARG A 117 -7.21 -4.97 -12.56
C ARG A 117 -6.35 -4.65 -11.35
N LEU A 118 -5.02 -4.71 -11.48
CA LEU A 118 -4.09 -4.38 -10.41
C LEU A 118 -3.92 -2.87 -10.29
N VAL A 119 -3.94 -2.13 -11.41
CA VAL A 119 -3.97 -0.66 -11.43
C VAL A 119 -5.25 -0.13 -10.75
N GLU A 120 -6.40 -0.72 -11.07
CA GLU A 120 -7.71 -0.40 -10.46
C GLU A 120 -7.70 -0.54 -8.92
N ALA A 121 -6.90 -1.48 -8.39
CA ALA A 121 -6.82 -1.73 -6.96
C ALA A 121 -6.00 -0.68 -6.19
N LEU A 122 -5.16 0.11 -6.87
CA LEU A 122 -4.22 1.04 -6.20
C LEU A 122 -4.95 2.20 -5.52
N PRO A 123 -5.93 2.88 -6.13
CA PRO A 123 -6.70 3.93 -5.45
C PRO A 123 -7.47 3.38 -4.24
N TRP A 124 -8.05 2.18 -4.35
CA TRP A 124 -8.69 1.50 -3.22
C TRP A 124 -7.68 1.27 -2.08
N LEU A 125 -6.46 0.84 -2.40
CA LEU A 125 -5.42 0.59 -1.40
C LEU A 125 -5.04 1.88 -0.65
N VAL A 126 -4.90 3.00 -1.36
CA VAL A 126 -4.65 4.31 -0.76
C VAL A 126 -5.80 4.74 0.14
N LEU A 127 -7.05 4.57 -0.31
CA LEU A 127 -8.25 4.96 0.42
C LEU A 127 -8.45 4.12 1.69
N GLN A 128 -8.25 2.80 1.58
CA GLN A 128 -8.43 1.86 2.70
C GLN A 128 -7.34 2.02 3.76
N TYR A 129 -6.11 2.35 3.34
CA TYR A 129 -4.96 2.52 4.21
C TYR A 129 -4.52 3.99 4.26
N TRP A 130 -5.47 4.92 4.34
CA TRP A 130 -5.19 6.37 4.35
C TRP A 130 -4.37 6.84 5.57
N THR A 131 -4.30 6.06 6.64
CA THR A 131 -3.49 6.33 7.84
C THR A 131 -2.07 5.74 7.78
N LEU A 132 -1.58 5.37 6.59
CA LEU A 132 -0.19 4.93 6.42
C LEU A 132 0.80 6.00 6.86
N ASP A 133 2.04 5.58 7.10
CA ASP A 133 3.17 6.51 7.22
C ASP A 133 3.55 7.03 5.83
N TRP A 134 2.78 8.02 5.37
CA TRP A 134 2.96 8.65 4.08
C TRP A 134 4.29 9.38 3.95
N SER A 135 4.86 9.85 5.07
CA SER A 135 6.19 10.48 5.06
C SER A 135 7.27 9.53 4.51
N TRP A 136 7.15 8.24 4.84
CA TRP A 136 8.02 7.20 4.29
C TRP A 136 7.65 6.85 2.85
N VAL A 137 6.36 6.64 2.54
CA VAL A 137 5.93 6.28 1.18
C VAL A 137 6.35 7.35 0.16
N VAL A 138 6.13 8.63 0.48
CA VAL A 138 6.51 9.76 -0.37
C VAL A 138 8.02 9.82 -0.57
N ARG A 139 8.81 9.58 0.49
CA ARG A 139 10.28 9.54 0.38
C ARG A 139 10.73 8.40 -0.53
N GLU A 140 10.20 7.20 -0.35
CA GLU A 140 10.58 6.05 -1.19
C GLU A 140 10.10 6.20 -2.64
N ALA A 141 8.97 6.84 -2.87
CA ALA A 141 8.50 7.18 -4.21
C ALA A 141 9.45 8.16 -4.89
N LYS A 142 9.95 9.18 -4.16
CA LYS A 142 10.93 10.15 -4.68
C LYS A 142 12.24 9.50 -5.10
N VAL A 143 12.75 8.56 -4.30
CA VAL A 143 14.00 7.84 -4.60
C VAL A 143 13.90 7.02 -5.90
N ARG A 144 12.68 6.72 -6.36
CA ARG A 144 12.40 5.84 -7.52
C ARG A 144 11.69 6.56 -8.66
N ASP A 145 11.59 7.90 -8.60
CA ASP A 145 10.88 8.71 -9.58
C ASP A 145 9.39 8.32 -9.79
N LEU A 146 8.74 7.84 -8.72
CA LEU A 146 7.33 7.37 -8.75
C LEU A 146 6.33 8.45 -8.28
N GLN A 147 6.77 9.69 -8.05
CA GLN A 147 5.94 10.76 -7.47
C GLN A 147 4.69 11.04 -8.31
N ASN A 148 4.83 11.03 -9.64
CA ASN A 148 3.72 11.29 -10.56
C ASN A 148 2.69 10.16 -10.54
N ARG A 149 3.14 8.90 -10.63
CA ARG A 149 2.27 7.72 -10.52
C ARG A 149 1.54 7.69 -9.18
N LEU A 150 2.25 7.96 -8.08
CA LEU A 150 1.67 8.03 -6.74
C LEU A 150 0.67 9.20 -6.61
N GLY A 151 1.03 10.39 -7.08
CA GLY A 151 0.17 11.58 -7.03
C GLY A 151 -1.14 11.38 -7.77
N PHE A 152 -1.08 10.75 -8.94
CA PHE A 152 -2.27 10.38 -9.70
C PHE A 152 -3.16 9.38 -8.96
N VAL A 153 -2.59 8.31 -8.41
CA VAL A 153 -3.35 7.31 -7.62
C VAL A 153 -3.99 7.93 -6.38
N VAL A 154 -3.28 8.83 -5.69
CA VAL A 154 -3.83 9.59 -4.55
C VAL A 154 -4.99 10.49 -5.01
N SER A 155 -4.87 11.13 -6.16
CA SER A 155 -5.93 11.98 -6.75
C SER A 155 -7.20 11.20 -7.08
N LEU A 156 -7.03 9.98 -7.61
CA LEU A 156 -8.16 9.06 -7.80
C LEU A 156 -8.78 8.65 -6.46
N ALA A 157 -7.96 8.30 -5.46
CA ALA A 157 -8.44 7.92 -4.13
C ALA A 157 -9.18 9.08 -3.43
N ARG A 158 -8.70 10.32 -3.56
CA ARG A 158 -9.38 11.50 -3.03
C ARG A 158 -10.73 11.71 -3.70
N SER A 159 -10.79 11.60 -5.03
CA SER A 159 -12.03 11.71 -5.79
C SER A 159 -13.07 10.66 -5.35
N LEU A 160 -12.63 9.45 -5.00
CA LEU A 160 -13.50 8.42 -4.43
C LEU A 160 -13.99 8.77 -3.01
N ALA A 161 -13.11 9.32 -2.16
CA ALA A 161 -13.49 9.80 -0.83
C ALA A 161 -14.52 10.93 -0.91
N ASP A 162 -14.34 11.87 -1.83
CA ASP A 162 -15.26 12.97 -2.09
C ASP A 162 -16.64 12.44 -2.53
N ARG A 163 -16.69 11.43 -3.42
CA ARG A 163 -17.94 10.77 -3.84
C ARG A 163 -18.66 10.06 -2.70
N ALA A 164 -17.91 9.52 -1.75
CA ALA A 164 -18.43 8.85 -0.56
C ALA A 164 -18.81 9.82 0.58
N ASP A 165 -18.65 11.14 0.38
CA ASP A 165 -18.77 12.19 1.42
C ASP A 165 -17.89 11.93 2.66
N ASP A 166 -16.78 11.21 2.49
CA ASP A 166 -15.79 10.95 3.56
C ASP A 166 -14.81 12.12 3.65
N LYS A 167 -15.28 13.23 4.23
CA LYS A 167 -14.53 14.50 4.38
C LYS A 167 -13.20 14.32 5.09
N GLN A 168 -13.12 13.37 6.03
CA GLN A 168 -11.88 13.12 6.78
C GLN A 168 -10.81 12.52 5.87
N LYS A 169 -11.14 11.46 5.11
CA LYS A 169 -10.20 10.87 4.16
C LYS A 169 -9.88 11.83 3.02
N ALA A 170 -10.87 12.51 2.47
CA ALA A 170 -10.67 13.49 1.41
C ALA A 170 -9.67 14.58 1.82
N ARG A 171 -9.81 15.11 3.04
CA ARG A 171 -8.87 16.11 3.56
C ARG A 171 -7.46 15.56 3.73
N ALA A 172 -7.32 14.38 4.33
CA ALA A 172 -6.02 13.75 4.53
C ALA A 172 -5.30 13.46 3.20
N LEU A 173 -6.05 13.02 2.17
CA LEU A 173 -5.52 12.76 0.84
C LEU A 173 -5.18 14.07 0.10
N SER A 174 -5.96 15.14 0.29
CA SER A 174 -5.63 16.47 -0.24
C SER A 174 -4.32 17.02 0.35
N ASP A 175 -4.11 16.88 1.67
CA ASP A 175 -2.86 17.29 2.30
C ASP A 175 -1.66 16.44 1.82
N LEU A 176 -1.89 15.17 1.44
CA LEU A 176 -0.90 14.29 0.82
C LEU A 176 -0.58 14.70 -0.63
N GLU A 177 -1.59 15.03 -1.44
CA GLU A 177 -1.39 15.60 -2.79
C GLU A 177 -0.50 16.84 -2.74
N GLY A 178 -0.76 17.77 -1.81
CA GLY A 178 0.06 18.96 -1.62
C GLY A 178 1.52 18.68 -1.20
N GLN A 179 1.82 17.51 -0.63
CA GLN A 179 3.19 17.07 -0.37
C GLN A 179 3.87 16.52 -1.63
N LEU A 180 3.13 15.79 -2.46
CA LEU A 180 3.62 15.22 -3.71
C LEU A 180 3.82 16.29 -4.78
N GLU A 181 2.96 17.32 -4.80
CA GLU A 181 3.01 18.44 -5.74
C GLU A 181 4.36 19.14 -5.73
N ARG A 182 4.93 19.32 -4.53
CA ARG A 182 6.26 19.91 -4.32
C ARG A 182 7.42 19.14 -4.97
N SER A 183 7.14 17.94 -5.46
CA SER A 183 8.11 17.03 -6.08
C SER A 183 7.58 16.40 -7.37
N ARG A 184 6.59 17.04 -7.99
CA ARG A 184 6.03 16.62 -9.27
C ARG A 184 7.12 16.63 -10.33
N LEU A 185 7.24 15.55 -11.09
CA LEU A 185 8.23 15.44 -12.15
C LEU A 185 7.68 16.05 -13.44
N ALA A 186 8.51 16.82 -14.14
CA ALA A 186 8.18 17.35 -15.47
C ALA A 186 8.17 16.26 -16.56
N ARG A 187 8.90 15.16 -16.34
CA ARG A 187 8.97 14.05 -17.27
C ARG A 187 7.61 13.37 -17.40
N GLU A 188 7.20 13.13 -18.63
CA GLU A 188 6.03 12.30 -18.92
C GLU A 188 6.29 10.84 -18.57
N ASP A 189 5.29 10.17 -18.00
CA ASP A 189 5.34 8.76 -17.65
C ASP A 189 4.01 8.09 -18.01
N THR A 190 3.95 6.77 -17.83
CA THR A 190 2.74 5.96 -17.96
C THR A 190 2.34 5.46 -16.57
N LEU A 191 1.06 5.16 -16.37
CA LEU A 191 0.62 4.53 -15.13
C LEU A 191 0.83 3.01 -15.22
N CYS A 192 2.09 2.57 -15.19
CA CYS A 192 2.48 1.16 -15.35
C CYS A 192 1.99 0.55 -16.68
N ARG A 193 2.20 1.26 -17.79
CA ARG A 193 1.91 0.79 -19.16
C ARG A 193 3.03 1.19 -20.11
N ALA A 194 4.28 0.87 -19.76
CA ALA A 194 5.45 1.23 -20.56
C ALA A 194 5.42 0.63 -21.98
N SER A 195 4.79 -0.54 -22.14
CA SER A 195 4.67 -1.25 -23.43
C SER A 195 3.53 -0.73 -24.33
N LEU A 196 2.97 0.46 -24.03
CA LEU A 196 1.95 1.11 -24.86
C LEU A 196 2.42 1.32 -26.31
N PRO A 197 1.63 0.90 -27.33
CA PRO A 197 1.89 1.22 -28.72
C PRO A 197 1.89 2.74 -28.98
N GLU A 198 2.70 3.20 -29.93
CA GLU A 198 2.85 4.63 -30.25
C GLU A 198 1.53 5.29 -30.69
N ALA A 199 0.65 4.55 -31.39
CA ALA A 199 -0.67 5.03 -31.74
C ALA A 199 -1.53 5.32 -30.49
N GLU A 200 -1.47 4.45 -29.49
CA GLU A 200 -2.20 4.62 -28.23
C GLU A 200 -1.59 5.74 -27.38
N ARG A 201 -0.26 5.89 -27.37
CA ARG A 201 0.42 7.03 -26.71
C ARG A 201 -0.05 8.37 -27.26
N ARG A 202 -0.07 8.53 -28.59
CA ARG A 202 -0.57 9.75 -29.24
C ARG A 202 -2.03 10.02 -28.90
N TRP A 203 -2.86 8.99 -28.94
CA TRP A 203 -4.27 9.11 -28.56
C TRP A 203 -4.43 9.57 -27.10
N LEU A 204 -3.67 8.97 -26.15
CA LEU A 204 -3.69 9.34 -24.74
C LEU A 204 -3.16 10.75 -24.48
N ALA A 205 -2.18 11.23 -25.24
CA ALA A 205 -1.66 12.59 -25.09
C ALA A 205 -2.77 13.64 -25.30
N GLU A 206 -3.70 13.37 -26.22
CA GLU A 206 -4.85 14.21 -26.53
C GLU A 206 -6.04 13.97 -25.56
N HIS A 207 -6.32 12.72 -25.20
CA HIS A 207 -7.58 12.31 -24.54
C HIS A 207 -7.47 12.05 -23.03
N ARG A 208 -6.27 12.10 -22.44
CA ARG A 208 -6.09 11.90 -20.99
C ARG A 208 -6.86 12.94 -20.15
N SER A 209 -7.27 12.53 -18.95
CA SER A 209 -7.98 13.40 -18.00
C SER A 209 -7.10 14.56 -17.51
N ASP A 210 -7.71 15.63 -16.98
CA ASP A 210 -6.96 16.76 -16.42
C ASP A 210 -6.08 16.36 -15.24
N VAL A 211 -6.50 15.38 -14.44
CA VAL A 211 -5.69 14.80 -13.37
C VAL A 211 -4.46 14.08 -13.94
N ALA A 212 -4.63 13.33 -15.03
CA ALA A 212 -3.51 12.67 -15.71
C ALA A 212 -2.56 13.69 -16.35
N ARG A 213 -3.08 14.76 -16.98
CA ARG A 213 -2.27 15.89 -17.49
C ARG A 213 -1.49 16.55 -16.36
N HIS A 214 -2.15 16.84 -15.24
CA HIS A 214 -1.55 17.48 -14.08
C HIS A 214 -0.33 16.69 -13.59
N TRP A 215 -0.46 15.37 -13.44
CA TRP A 215 0.65 14.50 -13.02
C TRP A 215 1.56 14.02 -14.17
N ASN A 216 1.47 14.59 -15.38
CA ASN A 216 2.26 14.19 -16.55
C ASN A 216 2.21 12.68 -16.84
N LEU A 217 1.03 12.07 -16.76
CA LEU A 217 0.81 10.66 -17.06
C LEU A 217 0.02 10.46 -18.37
N LEU A 218 0.43 9.49 -19.17
CA LEU A 218 -0.36 8.94 -20.27
C LEU A 218 -1.25 7.82 -19.74
N THR A 219 -2.50 8.17 -19.41
CA THR A 219 -3.51 7.21 -18.96
C THR A 219 -4.92 7.77 -19.14
N ASP A 220 -5.84 6.86 -19.42
CA ASP A 220 -7.29 7.05 -19.51
C ASP A 220 -8.03 6.69 -18.22
N TRP A 221 -7.32 6.26 -17.17
CA TRP A 221 -7.94 5.96 -15.89
C TRP A 221 -8.61 7.21 -15.30
N THR A 222 -9.82 7.01 -14.79
CA THR A 222 -10.60 8.02 -14.05
C THR A 222 -11.25 7.36 -12.85
N ALA A 223 -11.72 8.17 -11.89
CA ALA A 223 -12.40 7.63 -10.72
C ALA A 223 -13.69 6.86 -11.10
N ASP A 224 -14.32 7.20 -12.23
CA ASP A 224 -15.51 6.52 -12.76
C ASP A 224 -15.23 5.10 -13.27
N ALA A 225 -13.99 4.82 -13.67
CA ALA A 225 -13.60 3.50 -14.16
C ALA A 225 -13.35 2.48 -13.02
N LEU A 226 -13.35 2.92 -11.76
CA LEU A 226 -12.99 2.10 -10.60
C LEU A 226 -14.22 1.42 -9.99
N ARG A 227 -14.41 0.12 -10.26
CA ARG A 227 -15.63 -0.62 -9.90
C ARG A 227 -15.65 -1.09 -8.46
N TYR A 228 -14.49 -1.32 -7.85
CA TYR A 228 -14.36 -1.92 -6.51
C TYR A 228 -13.74 -0.96 -5.47
N ALA A 229 -13.71 0.34 -5.78
CA ALA A 229 -12.99 1.32 -4.97
C ALA A 229 -13.88 2.17 -4.04
N ALA A 230 -15.19 1.88 -3.98
CA ALA A 230 -16.18 2.51 -3.11
C ALA A 230 -16.65 1.55 -2.02
#